data_AF-A0A7K8DTS0-F1
#
_entry.id   AF-A0A7K8DTS0-F1
#
_cell.length_a   1.000
_cell.length_b   1.000
_cell.length_c   1.000
_cell.angle_alpha   90.00
_cell.angle_beta   90.00
_cell.angle_gamma   90.00
#
_symmetry.space_group_name_H-M   'P 1'
#
loop_
_entity.id
_entity.type
_entity.pdbx_description
1 polymer ?
#
loop_
_entity_poly.entity_id
_entity_poly.type
_entity_poly.pdbx_seq_one_letter_code
_entity_poly.pdbx_strand_id
1 'polypeptide(L)'
;GRGAAMSPPGPERPAGAGPVLRSVNTRELSEVVFNNHSPRCVLPVWLDFEGQPRRYPVLQPRSGRLMHSYRGHLWLFRDAGTNDGLLVNQQELFVAAPNVTKADITLPVFTLKERCLQVVRSLVSPVDYRKLDIVQSLYEELEDHPDIWKDLQRLSLERSEALRNKSM
;
A
#
# COMPACT_ATOMS: atom_id res chain seq x y z
N GLY A 1 8.52 23.13 -16.56
CA GLY A 1 7.70 22.38 -15.59
C GLY A 1 6.90 21.33 -16.33
N ARG A 2 7.16 20.05 -16.06
CA ARG A 2 6.32 18.94 -16.53
C ARG A 2 5.72 18.30 -15.30
N GLY A 3 4.45 18.60 -15.03
CA GLY A 3 3.69 17.93 -13.98
C GLY A 3 3.66 16.43 -14.28
N ALA A 4 3.92 15.62 -13.26
CA ALA A 4 3.67 14.20 -13.33
C ALA A 4 2.20 14.02 -13.74
N ALA A 5 1.96 13.34 -14.86
CA ALA A 5 0.62 13.10 -15.38
C ALA A 5 -0.20 12.38 -14.30
N MET A 6 -1.27 13.04 -13.83
CA MET A 6 -2.21 12.47 -12.87
C MET A 6 -2.94 11.30 -13.54
N SER A 7 -2.72 10.10 -13.02
CA SER A 7 -3.50 8.90 -13.38
C SER A 7 -4.95 9.04 -12.91
N PRO A 8 -5.92 8.35 -13.54
CA PRO A 8 -7.33 8.42 -13.19
C PRO A 8 -7.61 8.03 -11.73
N PRO A 9 -8.73 8.50 -11.15
CA PRO A 9 -9.14 8.16 -9.79
C PRO A 9 -9.22 6.64 -9.59
N GLY A 10 -8.70 6.16 -8.46
CA GLY A 10 -8.91 4.79 -7.99
C GLY A 10 -10.35 4.56 -7.51
N PRO A 11 -10.68 3.33 -7.05
CA PRO A 11 -12.03 3.01 -6.58
C PRO A 11 -12.43 3.92 -5.42
N GLU A 12 -13.64 4.48 -5.51
CA GLU A 12 -14.21 5.36 -4.50
C GLU A 12 -14.44 4.64 -3.17
N ARG A 13 -14.34 5.41 -2.09
CA ARG A 13 -14.37 4.94 -0.71
C ARG A 13 -15.76 4.38 -0.30
N PRO A 14 -15.82 3.25 0.43
CA PRO A 14 -17.06 2.83 1.10
C PRO A 14 -17.40 3.73 2.31
N ALA A 15 -18.69 4.02 2.51
CA ALA A 15 -19.18 4.97 3.53
C ALA A 15 -18.94 4.48 4.98
N GLY A 16 -18.27 5.29 5.79
CA GLY A 16 -18.00 5.04 7.22
C GLY A 16 -16.79 5.83 7.72
N ALA A 17 -17.00 6.83 8.57
CA ALA A 17 -16.00 7.85 8.93
C ALA A 17 -15.29 7.55 10.26
N GLY A 18 -14.23 6.74 10.21
CA GLY A 18 -13.15 6.78 11.20
C GLY A 18 -12.15 7.92 10.91
N PRO A 19 -11.17 8.17 11.79
CA PRO A 19 -10.04 9.05 11.51
C PRO A 19 -9.42 8.71 10.16
N VAL A 20 -8.97 9.70 9.40
CA VAL A 20 -8.57 9.48 8.00
C VAL A 20 -7.07 9.70 7.88
N LEU A 21 -6.35 8.67 7.46
CA LEU A 21 -4.99 8.79 6.95
C LEU A 21 -5.04 9.58 5.64
N ARG A 22 -4.41 10.75 5.62
CA ARG A 22 -4.34 11.63 4.44
C ARG A 22 -3.04 12.42 4.42
N SER A 23 -2.66 12.88 3.24
CA SER A 23 -1.52 13.78 3.10
C SER A 23 -1.82 15.19 3.62
N VAL A 24 -0.77 15.92 3.99
CA VAL A 24 -0.84 17.35 4.33
C VAL A 24 -0.37 18.18 3.14
N ASN A 25 -1.11 19.23 2.78
CA ASN A 25 -0.75 20.14 1.69
C ASN A 25 0.19 21.25 2.17
N THR A 26 1.44 20.90 2.44
CA THR A 26 2.46 21.86 2.92
C THR A 26 3.04 22.73 1.80
N ARG A 27 2.99 22.27 0.55
CA ARG A 27 3.67 22.84 -0.63
C ARG A 27 5.19 22.91 -0.52
N GLU A 28 5.77 22.28 0.51
CA GLU A 28 7.22 22.17 0.70
C GLU A 28 7.72 20.94 -0.07
N LEU A 29 8.49 21.17 -1.14
CA LEU A 29 9.01 20.09 -2.00
C LEU A 29 9.88 19.13 -1.19
N SER A 30 9.68 17.83 -1.41
CA SER A 30 10.51 16.75 -0.86
C SER A 30 10.80 15.77 -1.98
N GLU A 31 12.04 15.77 -2.45
CA GLU A 31 12.52 14.85 -3.47
C GLU A 31 12.92 13.53 -2.82
N VAL A 32 12.32 12.44 -3.28
CA VAL A 32 12.55 11.10 -2.74
C VAL A 32 12.82 10.13 -3.87
N VAL A 33 13.84 9.29 -3.74
CA VAL A 33 14.05 8.17 -4.65
C VAL A 33 13.33 6.95 -4.10
N PHE A 34 12.36 6.45 -4.86
CA PHE A 34 11.68 5.18 -4.57
C PHE A 34 12.52 4.05 -5.16
N ASN A 35 13.10 3.21 -4.29
CA ASN A 35 13.94 2.08 -4.69
C ASN A 35 13.20 0.77 -4.47
N ASN A 36 12.86 0.07 -5.55
CA ASN A 36 12.25 -1.25 -5.48
C ASN A 36 13.32 -2.33 -5.29
N HIS A 37 13.59 -2.72 -4.05
CA HIS A 37 14.43 -3.85 -3.68
C HIS A 37 13.65 -5.17 -3.57
N SER A 38 12.42 -5.22 -4.09
CA SER A 38 11.62 -6.44 -4.16
C SER A 38 11.72 -7.09 -5.55
N PRO A 39 11.38 -8.38 -5.67
CA PRO A 39 11.19 -9.03 -6.96
C PRO A 39 9.84 -8.72 -7.61
N ARG A 40 8.96 -7.92 -6.97
CA ARG A 40 7.62 -7.60 -7.46
C ARG A 40 7.62 -6.36 -8.35
N CYS A 41 6.66 -6.28 -9.27
CA CYS A 41 6.29 -5.03 -9.90
C CYS A 41 5.53 -4.19 -8.86
N VAL A 42 6.05 -3.03 -8.48
CA VAL A 42 5.50 -2.24 -7.38
C VAL A 42 4.64 -1.12 -7.91
N LEU A 43 3.43 -1.00 -7.40
CA LEU A 43 2.49 0.10 -7.58
C LEU A 43 2.61 1.07 -6.39
N PRO A 44 3.23 2.25 -6.57
CA PRO A 44 3.19 3.30 -5.56
C PRO A 44 1.78 3.89 -5.48
N VAL A 45 1.29 4.10 -4.27
CA VAL A 45 -0.02 4.67 -4.00
C VAL A 45 0.12 5.84 -3.03
N TRP A 46 -0.24 7.02 -3.50
CA TRP A 46 -0.28 8.25 -2.68
C TRP A 46 -1.67 8.39 -2.07
N LEU A 47 -1.76 8.74 -0.79
CA LEU A 47 -3.03 9.16 -0.20
C LEU A 47 -3.19 10.66 -0.43
N ASP A 48 -4.19 11.08 -1.19
CA ASP A 48 -4.40 12.51 -1.41
C ASP A 48 -4.86 13.25 -0.14
N PHE A 49 -5.24 14.52 -0.30
CA PHE A 49 -5.64 15.37 0.82
C PHE A 49 -6.99 14.95 1.42
N GLU A 50 -7.78 14.18 0.68
CA GLU A 50 -9.03 13.58 1.11
C GLU A 50 -8.83 12.16 1.65
N GLY A 51 -7.62 11.62 1.58
CA GLY A 51 -7.26 10.26 1.99
C GLY A 51 -7.60 9.19 0.96
N GLN A 52 -7.86 9.59 -0.29
CA GLN A 52 -8.14 8.66 -1.38
C GLN A 52 -6.83 8.13 -1.99
N PRO A 53 -6.74 6.83 -2.30
CA PRO A 53 -5.56 6.23 -2.91
C PRO A 53 -5.44 6.62 -4.40
N ARG A 54 -4.37 7.36 -4.72
CA ARG A 54 -3.97 7.74 -6.07
C ARG A 54 -2.81 6.87 -6.55
N ARG A 55 -3.03 6.14 -7.64
CA ARG A 55 -2.06 5.21 -8.22
C ARG A 55 -1.03 5.95 -9.08
N TYR A 56 0.25 5.63 -8.87
CA TYR A 56 1.36 6.15 -9.68
C TYR A 56 1.93 5.07 -10.59
N PRO A 57 2.73 5.43 -11.61
CA PRO A 57 3.21 4.45 -12.57
C PRO A 57 4.10 3.39 -11.90
N VAL A 58 3.93 2.14 -12.31
CA VAL A 58 4.60 0.97 -11.73
C VAL A 58 6.12 1.11 -11.79
N LEU A 59 6.78 0.65 -10.73
CA LEU A 59 8.23 0.44 -10.63
C LEU A 59 8.53 -1.01 -10.95
N GLN A 60 9.45 -1.24 -11.88
CA GLN A 60 9.90 -2.59 -12.22
C GLN A 60 10.71 -3.20 -11.07
N PRO A 61 10.80 -4.54 -10.96
CA PRO A 61 11.67 -5.19 -10.00
C PRO A 61 13.10 -4.64 -10.09
N ARG A 62 13.76 -4.46 -8.94
CA ARG A 62 15.16 -4.00 -8.87
C ARG A 62 15.43 -2.65 -9.56
N SER A 63 14.45 -1.75 -9.57
CA SER A 63 14.56 -0.43 -10.19
C SER A 63 14.36 0.71 -9.21
N GLY A 64 14.81 1.91 -9.57
CA GLY A 64 14.60 3.14 -8.80
C GLY A 64 13.93 4.23 -9.63
N ARG A 65 13.18 5.13 -8.98
CA ARG A 65 12.61 6.33 -9.63
C ARG A 65 12.64 7.52 -8.68
N LEU A 66 13.12 8.66 -9.19
CA LEU A 66 12.99 9.95 -8.51
C LEU A 66 11.53 10.41 -8.52
N MET A 67 11.04 10.78 -7.35
CA MET A 67 9.68 11.28 -7.14
C MET A 67 9.74 12.67 -6.54
N HIS A 68 9.04 13.62 -7.18
CA HIS A 68 8.75 14.92 -6.60
C HIS A 68 7.52 14.78 -5.70
N SER A 69 7.75 14.57 -4.41
CA SER A 69 6.71 14.55 -3.37
C SER A 69 6.73 15.87 -2.59
N TYR A 70 5.92 15.97 -1.55
CA TYR A 70 5.90 17.13 -0.65
C TYR A 70 5.90 16.67 0.80
N ARG A 71 6.41 17.52 1.69
CA ARG A 71 6.46 17.23 3.12
C ARG A 71 5.06 16.86 3.65
N GLY A 72 4.98 15.75 4.36
CA GLY A 72 3.73 15.24 4.94
C GLY A 72 2.87 14.44 3.96
N HIS A 73 3.34 14.18 2.73
CA HIS A 73 2.66 13.25 1.83
C HIS A 73 2.82 11.80 2.31
N LEU A 74 1.70 11.07 2.32
CA LEU A 74 1.63 9.66 2.71
C LEU A 74 1.65 8.75 1.50
N TRP A 75 2.51 7.75 1.53
CA TRP A 75 2.67 6.75 0.50
C TRP A 75 2.59 5.34 1.08
N LEU A 76 2.03 4.42 0.31
CA LEU A 76 2.13 2.98 0.53
C LEU A 76 2.46 2.30 -0.81
N PHE A 77 2.92 1.07 -0.73
CA PHE A 77 3.45 0.35 -1.89
C PHE A 77 2.80 -1.02 -1.97
N ARG A 78 2.30 -1.36 -3.17
CA ARG A 78 1.55 -2.59 -3.43
C ARG A 78 2.19 -3.39 -4.54
N ASP A 79 1.99 -4.69 -4.54
CA ASP A 79 2.20 -5.48 -5.75
C ASP A 79 1.18 -5.02 -6.79
N ALA A 80 1.65 -4.71 -8.00
CA ALA A 80 0.82 -4.13 -9.05
C ALA A 80 -0.23 -5.11 -9.61
N GLY A 81 0.00 -6.42 -9.48
CA GLY A 81 -0.92 -7.46 -9.95
C GLY A 81 -1.87 -7.97 -8.87
N THR A 82 -1.40 -8.08 -7.62
CA THR A 82 -2.17 -8.75 -6.55
C THR A 82 -2.64 -7.82 -5.43
N ASN A 83 -2.19 -6.56 -5.40
CA ASN A 83 -2.35 -5.63 -4.28
C ASN A 83 -1.73 -6.11 -2.95
N ASP A 84 -0.89 -7.16 -2.95
CA ASP A 84 -0.13 -7.56 -1.75
C ASP A 84 0.62 -6.34 -1.18
N GLY A 85 0.58 -6.17 0.14
CA GLY A 85 1.32 -5.09 0.82
C GLY A 85 2.83 -5.28 0.73
N LEU A 86 3.56 -4.21 0.39
CA LEU A 86 5.00 -4.14 0.55
C LEU A 86 5.38 -3.17 1.67
N LEU A 87 6.57 -3.36 2.23
CA LEU A 87 7.14 -2.44 3.20
C LEU A 87 8.00 -1.40 2.50
N VAL A 88 8.07 -0.22 3.10
CA VAL A 88 8.95 0.88 2.74
C VAL A 88 9.69 1.31 3.98
N ASN A 89 11.03 1.27 3.93
CA ASN A 89 11.88 1.53 5.10
C ASN A 89 11.44 0.71 6.34
N GLN A 90 11.05 -0.56 6.12
CA GLN A 90 10.53 -1.49 7.14
C GLN A 90 9.19 -1.08 7.78
N GLN A 91 8.40 -0.21 7.14
CA GLN A 91 7.08 0.24 7.59
C GLN A 91 6.04 0.11 6.47
N GLU A 92 4.75 0.09 6.82
CA GLU A 92 3.66 0.02 5.83
C GLU A 92 3.36 1.37 5.17
N LEU A 93 3.70 2.47 5.85
CA LEU A 93 3.51 3.83 5.38
C LEU A 93 4.84 4.57 5.30
N PHE A 94 5.02 5.33 4.23
CA PHE A 94 6.10 6.29 4.09
C PHE A 94 5.55 7.71 4.16
N VAL A 95 6.22 8.55 4.94
CA VAL A 95 5.93 9.98 5.02
C VAL A 95 7.07 10.75 4.38
N ALA A 96 6.78 11.49 3.31
CA ALA A 96 7.79 12.33 2.67
C ALA A 96 8.18 13.49 3.60
N ALA A 97 9.48 13.74 3.73
CA ALA A 97 10.04 14.81 4.53
C ALA A 97 11.34 15.32 3.87
N PRO A 98 11.72 16.59 4.04
CA PRO A 98 12.89 17.17 3.39
C PRO A 98 14.22 16.46 3.70
N ASN A 99 14.33 15.87 4.88
CA ASN A 99 15.51 15.13 5.35
C ASN A 99 15.50 13.64 4.95
N VAL A 100 14.46 13.16 4.27
CA VAL A 100 14.29 11.75 3.88
C VAL A 100 14.35 11.67 2.37
N THR A 101 15.50 11.23 1.84
CA THR A 101 15.76 11.20 0.38
C THR A 101 15.51 9.84 -0.27
N LYS A 102 15.25 8.79 0.52
CA LYS A 102 15.07 7.41 0.04
C LYS A 102 13.85 6.74 0.65
N ALA A 103 13.14 6.01 -0.20
CA ALA A 103 12.09 5.07 0.17
C ALA A 103 12.48 3.69 -0.38
N ASP A 104 13.09 2.87 0.47
CA ASP A 104 13.55 1.53 0.13
C ASP A 104 12.42 0.53 0.33
N ILE A 105 11.88 0.04 -0.78
CA ILE A 105 10.70 -0.83 -0.83
C ILE A 105 11.16 -2.28 -0.83
N THR A 106 10.66 -3.08 0.10
CA THR A 106 11.04 -4.47 0.32
C THR A 106 9.83 -5.37 0.46
N LEU A 107 10.01 -6.65 0.14
CA LEU A 107 9.02 -7.67 0.45
C LEU A 107 8.97 -7.87 1.99
N PRO A 108 7.80 -7.87 2.64
CA PRO A 108 7.70 -8.28 4.03
C PRO A 108 8.02 -9.78 4.17
N VAL A 109 8.36 -10.17 5.39
CA VAL A 109 8.34 -11.58 5.77
C VAL A 109 6.88 -11.97 6.03
N PHE A 110 6.20 -12.45 4.98
CA PHE A 110 4.85 -12.96 5.11
C PHE A 110 4.82 -14.19 6.03
N THR A 111 3.70 -14.38 6.73
CA THR A 111 3.44 -15.66 7.37
C THR A 111 3.40 -16.76 6.31
N LEU A 112 3.73 -17.99 6.69
CA LEU A 112 3.65 -19.12 5.76
C LEU A 112 2.24 -19.27 5.16
N LYS A 113 1.21 -19.03 5.98
CA LYS A 113 -0.19 -19.05 5.57
C LYS A 113 -0.47 -18.03 4.47
N GLU A 114 -0.13 -16.75 4.69
CA GLU A 114 -0.35 -15.70 3.71
C GLU A 114 0.43 -15.98 2.41
N ARG A 115 1.67 -16.47 2.54
CA ARG A 115 2.46 -16.83 1.35
C ARG A 115 1.83 -17.97 0.55
N CYS A 116 1.28 -18.99 1.22
CA CYS A 116 0.55 -20.06 0.56
C CYS A 116 -0.70 -19.53 -0.14
N LEU A 117 -1.50 -18.66 0.50
CA LEU A 117 -2.67 -18.03 -0.13
C LEU A 117 -2.28 -17.27 -1.39
N GLN A 118 -1.22 -16.46 -1.34
CA GLN A 118 -0.70 -15.76 -2.53
C GLN A 118 -0.34 -16.70 -3.67
N VAL A 119 0.30 -17.83 -3.37
CA VAL A 119 0.66 -18.83 -4.40
C VAL A 119 -0.60 -19.47 -4.98
N VAL A 120 -1.54 -19.92 -4.14
CA VAL A 120 -2.78 -20.55 -4.61
C VAL A 120 -3.60 -19.59 -5.49
N ARG A 121 -3.76 -18.32 -5.08
CA ARG A 121 -4.43 -17.28 -5.88
C ARG A 121 -3.78 -17.05 -7.25
N SER A 122 -2.47 -17.29 -7.38
CA SER A 122 -1.76 -17.15 -8.65
C SER A 122 -1.92 -18.36 -9.58
N LEU A 123 -2.31 -19.52 -9.05
CA LEU A 123 -2.39 -20.78 -9.80
C LEU A 123 -3.83 -21.22 -10.07
N VAL A 124 -4.79 -20.77 -9.26
CA VAL A 124 -6.19 -21.20 -9.31
C VAL A 124 -7.07 -20.00 -9.60
N SER A 125 -8.05 -20.17 -10.50
CA SER A 125 -9.04 -19.12 -10.77
C SER A 125 -9.97 -18.94 -9.57
N PRO A 126 -10.43 -17.72 -9.23
CA PRO A 126 -11.34 -17.50 -8.10
C PRO A 126 -12.62 -18.34 -8.15
N VAL A 127 -13.14 -18.64 -9.34
CA VAL A 127 -14.34 -19.50 -9.51
C VAL A 127 -14.11 -20.96 -9.12
N ASP A 128 -12.85 -21.38 -9.01
CA ASP A 128 -12.45 -22.76 -8.72
C ASP A 128 -11.94 -22.93 -7.28
N TYR A 129 -11.83 -21.87 -6.47
CA TYR A 129 -11.33 -21.97 -5.09
C TYR A 129 -12.10 -23.00 -4.25
N ARG A 130 -13.43 -23.04 -4.37
CA ARG A 130 -14.30 -23.97 -3.63
C ARG A 130 -14.27 -25.41 -4.16
N LYS A 131 -13.50 -25.69 -5.20
CA LYS A 131 -13.26 -27.05 -5.72
C LYS A 131 -11.98 -27.68 -5.16
N LEU A 132 -11.15 -26.90 -4.47
CA LEU A 132 -9.92 -27.38 -3.85
C LEU A 132 -10.25 -28.30 -2.67
N ASP A 133 -9.54 -29.40 -2.50
CA ASP A 133 -9.74 -30.32 -1.37
C ASP A 133 -9.01 -29.80 -0.11
N ILE A 134 -9.55 -28.73 0.49
CA ILE A 134 -9.01 -28.06 1.68
C ILE A 134 -10.13 -27.74 2.68
N VAL A 135 -9.75 -27.40 3.92
CA VAL A 135 -10.73 -27.06 4.96
C VAL A 135 -11.54 -25.82 4.60
N GLN A 136 -12.81 -25.81 4.99
CA GLN A 136 -13.79 -24.80 4.56
C GLN A 136 -13.39 -23.37 4.88
N SER A 137 -12.77 -23.14 6.05
CA SER A 137 -12.32 -21.80 6.45
C SER A 137 -11.29 -21.19 5.48
N LEU A 138 -10.50 -22.02 4.79
CA LEU A 138 -9.50 -21.52 3.85
C LEU A 138 -10.11 -21.00 2.54
N TYR A 139 -11.35 -21.38 2.19
CA TYR A 139 -12.02 -20.80 1.03
C TYR A 139 -12.28 -19.32 1.23
N GLU A 140 -12.81 -18.95 2.41
CA GLU A 140 -13.09 -17.56 2.77
C GLU A 140 -11.79 -16.74 2.77
N GLU A 141 -10.70 -17.34 3.26
CA GLU A 141 -9.39 -16.70 3.24
C GLU A 141 -8.82 -16.55 1.82
N LEU A 142 -9.00 -17.53 0.93
CA LEU A 142 -8.60 -17.39 -0.48
C LEU A 142 -9.42 -16.29 -1.20
N GLU A 143 -10.72 -16.25 -0.93
CA GLU A 143 -11.67 -15.26 -1.46
C GLU A 143 -11.37 -13.83 -0.96
N ASP A 144 -10.84 -13.69 0.27
CA ASP A 144 -10.46 -12.40 0.85
C ASP A 144 -9.12 -11.86 0.31
N HIS A 145 -9.15 -11.23 -0.87
CA HIS A 145 -7.96 -10.69 -1.52
C HIS A 145 -7.42 -9.43 -0.82
N PRO A 146 -6.11 -9.15 -0.94
CA PRO A 146 -5.52 -7.92 -0.44
C PRO A 146 -6.24 -6.69 -1.00
N ASP A 147 -6.65 -5.80 -0.10
CA ASP A 147 -7.39 -4.59 -0.44
C ASP A 147 -6.82 -3.36 0.28
N ILE A 148 -6.61 -2.29 -0.50
CA ILE A 148 -5.99 -1.06 0.00
C ILE A 148 -6.88 -0.41 1.06
N TRP A 149 -8.21 -0.43 0.88
CA TRP A 149 -9.13 0.22 1.81
C TRP A 149 -9.17 -0.49 3.17
N LYS A 150 -9.20 -1.83 3.18
CA LYS A 150 -9.09 -2.62 4.41
C LYS A 150 -7.85 -2.26 5.21
N ASP A 151 -6.71 -2.19 4.54
CA ASP A 151 -5.45 -1.82 5.20
C ASP A 151 -5.45 -0.37 5.70
N LEU A 152 -5.98 0.58 4.92
CA LEU A 152 -6.08 1.97 5.36
C LEU A 152 -6.97 2.13 6.59
N GLN A 153 -8.07 1.37 6.66
CA GLN A 153 -8.94 1.34 7.84
C GLN A 153 -8.20 0.79 9.05
N ARG A 154 -7.53 -0.36 8.90
CA ARG A 154 -6.71 -0.98 9.96
C ARG A 154 -5.63 -0.03 10.48
N LEU A 155 -4.80 0.51 9.57
CA LEU A 155 -3.72 1.44 9.90
C LEU A 155 -4.21 2.71 10.60
N SER A 156 -5.40 3.20 10.19
CA SER A 156 -5.98 4.38 10.84
C SER A 156 -6.43 4.10 12.27
N LEU A 157 -7.01 2.93 12.51
CA LEU A 157 -7.43 2.49 13.83
C LEU A 157 -6.20 2.33 14.76
N GLU A 158 -5.19 1.59 14.31
CA GLU A 158 -3.93 1.38 15.03
C GLU A 158 -3.26 2.72 15.42
N ARG A 159 -3.22 3.68 14.48
CA ARG A 159 -2.70 5.02 14.75
C ARG A 159 -3.51 5.76 15.80
N SER A 160 -4.84 5.66 15.76
CA SER A 160 -5.74 6.34 16.68
C SER A 160 -5.62 5.79 18.10
N GLU A 161 -5.50 4.48 18.23
CA GLU A 161 -5.24 3.80 19.50
C GLU A 161 -3.86 4.18 20.08
N ALA A 162 -2.82 4.18 19.25
CA ALA A 162 -1.49 4.59 19.66
C ALA A 162 -1.43 6.05 20.14
N LEU A 163 -2.22 6.95 19.53
CA LEU A 163 -2.34 8.34 19.99
C LEU A 163 -3.06 8.44 21.33
N ARG A 164 -4.18 7.70 21.50
CA ARG A 164 -4.93 7.66 22.76
C ARG A 164 -4.07 7.17 23.92
N ASN A 165 -3.31 6.11 23.70
CA ASN A 165 -2.45 5.51 24.73
C ASN A 165 -1.27 6.41 25.13
N LYS A 166 -0.87 7.37 24.30
CA LYS A 166 0.19 8.36 24.63
C LYS A 166 -0.32 9.57 25.42
N SER A 167 -1.64 9.76 25.46
CA SER A 167 -2.30 10.85 26.18
C SER A 167 -2.82 10.47 27.57
N MET A 168 -2.57 9.22 28.00
CA MET A 168 -2.78 8.71 29.36
C MET A 168 -1.44 8.57 30.07
#